data_AF-E3D730-F1
#
_entry.id   AF-E3D730-F1
#
_cell.length_a   1.000
_cell.length_b   1.000
_cell.length_c   1.000
_cell.angle_alpha   90.00
_cell.angle_beta   90.00
_cell.angle_gamma   90.00
#
_symmetry.space_group_name_H-M   'P 1'
#
loop_
_entity.id
_entity.type
_entity.pdbx_description
1 polymer ?
#
loop_
_entity_poly.entity_id
_entity_poly.type
_entity_poly.pdbx_seq_one_letter_code
_entity_poly.pdbx_strand_id
1 'polypeptide(L)'
;MRTYKVAQLGGDERLQTATGRSQATDASEETTDAKSQKIEYHDAIGHVISWDGATLHLMRDAAANGSRPEQEMFIDARTIVRLKPVPERKHRS
;
A
#
# COMPACT_ATOMS: atom_id res chain seq x y z
N MET A 1 -21.85 -5.65 -6.71
CA MET A 1 -20.71 -4.99 -6.02
C MET A 1 -19.44 -5.50 -6.67
N ARG A 2 -18.45 -4.66 -7.00
CA ARG A 2 -17.24 -5.08 -7.74
C ARG A 2 -16.06 -5.27 -6.80
N THR A 3 -15.32 -6.37 -6.97
CA THR A 3 -14.10 -6.66 -6.22
C THR A 3 -12.88 -6.12 -6.96
N TYR A 4 -11.92 -5.60 -6.22
CA TYR A 4 -10.67 -5.06 -6.74
C TYR A 4 -9.47 -5.67 -6.04
N LYS A 5 -8.39 -5.86 -6.80
CA LYS A 5 -7.06 -6.10 -6.24
C LYS A 5 -6.29 -4.78 -6.27
N VAL A 6 -5.78 -4.40 -5.11
CA VAL A 6 -5.02 -3.18 -4.87
C VAL A 6 -3.60 -3.57 -4.45
N ALA A 7 -2.60 -3.01 -5.10
CA ALA A 7 -1.21 -3.09 -4.66
C ALA A 7 -0.78 -1.72 -4.14
N GLN A 8 -0.26 -1.68 -2.91
CA GLN A 8 0.18 -0.47 -2.24
C GLN A 8 1.63 -0.59 -1.77
N LEU A 9 2.31 0.54 -1.62
CA LEU A 9 3.62 0.61 -0.98
C LEU A 9 3.50 0.37 0.53
N GLY A 10 4.47 -0.32 1.11
CA GLY A 10 4.65 -0.48 2.55
C GLY A 10 4.83 0.89 3.19
N GLY A 11 3.97 1.18 4.18
CA GLY A 11 4.02 2.42 4.93
C GLY A 11 5.17 2.37 5.93
N ASP A 12 6.37 2.65 5.45
CA ASP A 12 7.40 3.42 6.16
C ASP A 12 8.39 3.95 5.11
N GLU A 13 8.43 5.28 5.02
CA GLU A 13 9.50 6.06 4.40
C GLU A 13 9.72 5.94 2.87
N ARG A 14 8.96 6.70 2.08
CA ARG A 14 9.58 7.43 0.96
C ARG A 14 8.80 8.67 0.52
N LEU A 15 9.05 9.80 1.17
CA LEU A 15 9.19 11.12 0.54
C LEU A 15 10.13 12.01 1.38
N GLN A 16 11.39 11.60 1.60
CA GLN A 16 12.46 12.59 1.80
C GLN A 16 12.93 13.03 0.41
N THR A 17 12.10 13.83 -0.27
CA THR A 17 12.54 14.57 -1.44
C THR A 17 13.34 15.78 -0.93
N ALA A 18 14.62 15.81 -1.31
CA ALA A 18 15.58 16.85 -1.01
C ALA A 18 14.99 18.27 -1.10
N THR A 19 14.90 18.98 0.03
CA THR A 19 14.95 20.44 0.14
C THR A 19 15.18 20.79 1.61
N GLY A 20 16.32 21.43 1.91
CA GLY A 20 16.55 22.06 3.23
C GLY A 20 17.86 21.70 3.92
N ARG A 21 18.97 22.20 3.37
CA ARG A 21 20.24 22.37 4.09
C ARG A 21 20.05 23.35 5.25
N SER A 22 20.45 23.01 6.48
CA SER A 22 21.14 23.88 7.47
C SER A 22 21.42 23.18 8.81
N GLN A 23 22.71 23.18 9.21
CA GLN A 23 23.30 23.12 10.58
C GLN A 23 23.05 21.87 11.46
N ALA A 24 23.99 21.33 12.25
CA ALA A 24 25.40 21.59 12.53
C ALA A 24 25.99 20.34 13.26
N THR A 25 27.30 20.13 13.08
CA THR A 25 28.30 19.47 13.95
C THR A 25 27.85 18.45 15.01
N ASP A 26 28.27 17.19 14.88
CA ASP A 26 29.32 16.60 15.73
C ASP A 26 29.79 15.25 15.14
N ALA A 27 31.07 14.94 15.34
CA ALA A 27 31.76 13.82 14.70
C ALA A 27 31.47 12.48 15.40
N SER A 28 31.07 11.47 14.62
CA SER A 28 31.40 10.06 14.83
C SER A 28 31.17 9.32 13.53
N GLU A 29 32.26 8.95 12.86
CA GLU A 29 32.27 8.07 11.70
C GLU A 29 31.84 6.67 12.16
N GLU A 30 30.59 6.30 11.89
CA GLU A 30 30.21 4.89 11.79
C GLU A 30 29.62 4.65 10.40
N THR A 31 30.30 3.77 9.68
CA THR A 31 30.09 3.37 8.29
C THR A 31 28.63 3.34 7.87
N THR A 32 28.24 4.29 7.03
CA THR A 32 26.93 4.27 6.34
C THR A 32 26.96 3.15 5.31
N ASP A 33 26.58 1.94 5.74
CA ASP A 33 26.04 0.95 4.82
C ASP A 33 24.76 1.57 4.26
N ALA A 34 24.86 2.16 3.07
CA ALA A 34 23.73 2.67 2.31
C ALA A 34 22.89 1.48 1.86
N LYS A 35 22.25 0.80 2.81
CA LYS A 35 21.21 -0.18 2.55
C LYS A 35 20.12 0.58 1.82
N SER A 36 20.08 0.40 0.52
CA SER A 36 18.93 0.75 -0.30
C SER A 36 17.70 0.28 0.45
N GLN A 37 16.90 1.21 0.96
CA GLN A 37 15.66 0.88 1.67
C GLN A 37 14.87 -0.05 0.76
N LYS A 38 14.66 -1.27 1.24
CA LYS A 38 13.96 -2.29 0.48
C LYS A 38 12.52 -1.83 0.33
N ILE A 39 12.12 -1.52 -0.90
CA ILE A 39 10.74 -1.17 -1.18
C ILE A 39 9.89 -2.42 -0.95
N GLU A 40 8.95 -2.33 -0.01
CA GLU A 40 7.97 -3.39 0.24
C GLU A 40 6.63 -3.02 -0.40
N TYR A 41 5.95 -4.03 -0.93
CA TYR A 41 4.63 -3.88 -1.52
C TYR A 41 3.65 -4.81 -0.81
N HIS A 42 2.45 -4.32 -0.54
CA HIS A 42 1.36 -5.10 0.05
C HIS A 42 0.17 -5.15 -0.89
N ASP A 43 -0.46 -6.31 -0.95
CA ASP A 43 -1.69 -6.53 -1.70
C ASP A 43 -2.91 -6.53 -0.76
N ALA A 44 -3.98 -5.88 -1.19
CA ALA A 44 -5.31 -6.01 -0.62
C ALA A 44 -6.30 -6.44 -1.70
N ILE A 45 -7.23 -7.33 -1.36
CA ILE A 45 -8.33 -7.75 -2.24
C ILE A 45 -9.61 -7.53 -1.48
N GLY A 46 -10.57 -6.84 -2.10
CA GLY A 46 -11.82 -6.52 -1.43
C GLY A 46 -12.82 -5.76 -2.29
N HIS A 47 -13.92 -5.38 -1.67
CA HIS A 47 -14.98 -4.61 -2.28
C HIS A 47 -14.80 -3.12 -2.03
N VAL A 48 -14.86 -2.30 -3.07
CA VAL A 48 -14.80 -0.85 -2.92
C VAL A 48 -16.13 -0.35 -2.38
N ILE A 49 -16.08 0.37 -1.27
CA ILE A 49 -17.23 1.04 -0.65
C ILE A 49 -17.37 2.44 -1.24
N SER A 50 -16.28 3.22 -1.24
CA SER A 50 -16.25 4.57 -1.80
C SER A 50 -14.83 4.97 -2.26
N TRP A 51 -14.76 5.98 -3.14
CA TRP A 51 -13.52 6.57 -3.64
C TRP A 51 -13.74 8.05 -3.92
N ASP A 52 -12.99 8.91 -3.26
CA ASP A 52 -13.06 10.37 -3.41
C ASP A 52 -11.93 10.95 -4.28
N GLY A 53 -11.01 10.10 -4.77
CA GLY A 53 -9.83 10.51 -5.53
C GLY A 53 -8.55 10.63 -4.70
N ALA A 54 -8.66 10.73 -3.37
CA ALA A 54 -7.55 10.81 -2.44
C ALA A 54 -7.44 9.56 -1.55
N THR A 55 -8.57 8.98 -1.15
CA THR A 55 -8.65 7.83 -0.26
C THR A 55 -9.57 6.76 -0.83
N LEU A 56 -9.09 5.51 -0.85
CA LEU A 56 -9.87 4.32 -1.17
C LEU A 56 -10.42 3.71 0.09
N HIS A 57 -11.74 3.70 0.18
CA HIS A 57 -12.47 2.98 1.21
C HIS A 57 -12.86 1.61 0.68
N LEU A 58 -12.27 0.57 1.26
CA LEU A 58 -12.34 -0.81 0.82
C LEU A 58 -12.72 -1.70 2.00
N MET A 59 -13.66 -2.64 1.79
CA MET A 59 -13.81 -3.80 2.65
C MET A 59 -12.93 -4.93 2.13
N ARG A 60 -11.81 -5.23 2.79
CA ARG A 60 -10.93 -6.34 2.43
C ARG A 60 -11.60 -7.67 2.74
N ASP A 61 -11.53 -8.60 1.80
CA ASP A 61 -12.09 -9.94 1.96
C ASP A 61 -11.30 -10.75 3.00
N ALA A 62 -12.02 -11.62 3.72
CA ALA A 62 -11.41 -12.62 4.58
C ALA A 62 -10.57 -13.62 3.74
N ALA A 63 -9.48 -14.13 4.33
CA ALA A 63 -8.72 -15.20 3.68
C ALA A 63 -9.54 -16.49 3.66
N ALA A 64 -9.53 -17.21 2.54
CA ALA A 64 -10.30 -18.45 2.37
C ALA A 64 -9.94 -19.56 3.37
N ASN A 65 -8.73 -19.50 3.95
CA ASN A 65 -8.25 -20.43 4.97
C ASN A 65 -8.52 -19.95 6.42
N GLY A 66 -9.23 -18.83 6.60
CA GLY A 66 -9.55 -18.26 7.92
C GLY A 66 -8.38 -17.59 8.64
N SER A 67 -7.18 -17.52 8.06
CA SER A 67 -6.00 -16.96 8.75
C SER A 67 -6.06 -15.44 8.93
N ARG A 68 -6.95 -14.77 8.21
CA ARG A 68 -7.14 -13.31 8.25
C ARG A 68 -8.62 -12.99 8.13
N PRO A 69 -9.19 -12.20 9.06
CA PRO A 69 -10.58 -11.78 8.97
C PRO A 69 -10.76 -10.73 7.86
N GLU A 70 -12.02 -10.49 7.52
CA GLU A 70 -12.44 -9.31 6.77
C GLU A 70 -12.05 -8.04 7.55
N GLN A 71 -11.73 -6.97 6.82
CA GLN A 71 -11.24 -5.75 7.44
C GLN A 71 -11.58 -4.53 6.59
N GLU A 72 -12.15 -3.51 7.24
CA GLU A 72 -12.33 -2.19 6.63
C GLU A 72 -10.97 -1.47 6.52
N MET A 73 -10.67 -0.94 5.33
CA MET A 73 -9.40 -0.31 5.00
C MET A 73 -9.61 1.04 4.33
N PHE A 74 -8.72 1.98 4.66
CA PHE A 74 -8.60 3.29 4.03
C PHE A 74 -7.18 3.39 3.45
N ILE A 75 -7.06 3.51 2.13
CA ILE A 75 -5.77 3.52 1.42
C ILE A 75 -5.58 4.86 0.72
N ASP A 76 -4.49 5.57 1.03
CA ASP A 76 -4.13 6.80 0.32
C ASP A 76 -3.77 6.50 -1.14
N ALA A 77 -4.39 7.23 -2.07
CA ALA A 77 -4.18 7.16 -3.51
C ALA A 77 -2.71 7.20 -3.91
N ARG A 78 -1.88 7.98 -3.19
CA ARG A 78 -0.44 8.15 -3.44
C ARG A 78 0.36 6.88 -3.17
N THR A 79 -0.15 5.99 -2.33
CA THR A 79 0.48 4.71 -2.01
C THR A 79 0.07 3.60 -2.97
N ILE A 80 -1.02 3.80 -3.74
CA ILE A 80 -1.54 2.81 -4.69
C ILE A 80 -0.66 2.80 -5.94
N VAL A 81 0.02 1.67 -6.15
CA VAL A 81 0.83 1.44 -7.34
C VAL A 81 -0.01 0.83 -8.46
N ARG A 82 -1.02 0.03 -8.09
CA ARG A 82 -1.90 -0.60 -9.06
C ARG A 82 -3.27 -0.89 -8.47
N LEU A 83 -4.31 -0.57 -9.25
CA LEU A 83 -5.69 -0.95 -8.99
C LEU A 83 -6.22 -1.73 -10.20
N LYS A 84 -6.71 -2.95 -9.98
CA LYS A 84 -7.29 -3.78 -11.06
C LYS A 84 -8.64 -4.37 -10.63
N PRO A 85 -9.66 -4.34 -11.49
CA PRO A 85 -10.89 -5.07 -11.23
C PRO A 85 -10.61 -6.59 -11.24
N VAL A 86 -11.24 -7.32 -10.33
CA VAL A 86 -11.23 -8.79 -10.34
C VAL A 86 -12.37 -9.24 -11.26
N PRO A 87 -12.08 -9.92 -12.38
CA PRO A 87 -13.12 -10.37 -13.30
C PRO A 87 -14.02 -11.43 -12.66
N GLU A 88 -15.32 -11.35 -12.92
CA GLU A 88 -16.27 -12.39 -12.55
C GLU A 88 -15.97 -13.68 -13.31
N ARG A 89 -16.05 -14.82 -12.62
CA ARG A 89 -15.88 -16.13 -13.26
C ARG A 89 -17.08 -16.41 -14.16
N LYS A 90 -16.83 -16.67 -15.45
CA LYS A 90 -17.87 -17.16 -16.36
C LYS A 90 -18.31 -18.54 -15.89
N HIS A 91 -19.57 -18.68 -15.49
CA HIS A 91 -20.15 -19.98 -15.19
C HIS A 91 -20.27 -20.76 -16.51
N ARG A 92 -19.58 -21.89 -16.63
CA ARG A 92 -19.87 -22.85 -17.69
C ARG A 92 -21.10 -23.64 -17.23
N SER A 93 -22.24 -23.40 -17.86
CA SER A 93 -23.41 -24.28 -17.74
C SER A 93 -23.18 -25.57 -18.51
#